data_AF-A0A419YSH6-F1
#
_entry.id   AF-A0A419YSH6-F1
#
_cell.length_a   1.000
_cell.length_b   1.000
_cell.length_c   1.000
_cell.angle_alpha   90.00
_cell.angle_beta   90.00
_cell.angle_gamma   90.00
#
_symmetry.space_group_name_H-M   'P 1'
#
loop_
_entity.id
_entity.type
_entity.pdbx_description
1 polymer ?
#
loop_
_entity_poly.entity_id
_entity_poly.type
_entity_poly.pdbx_seq_one_letter_code
_entity_poly.pdbx_strand_id
1 'polypeptide(L)'
;MRPTPRAVPAPAAGPRRTARRRLGRLVPPVAALACAALLGSTAPASAATAAPGAPYTGMGNCPLTAPAMTNPENLQVGCLVSVTNAGKFTLGSTVVPFNSPIKLQFGFYWDKSAPEVSFPDGSTANQYTVVPPIGAPLMTAPMVQITIPGIQNFLPGITSVFAQVELAGPVTKFTPLATGEPYPVFQLPIKLHLYNALFGSHCYVGSDAAPLLLKPTTGITAPPAPASPMTGDPGTLGYDMDPNGHGALVISETGAALVDNTFAVPGANGCGLLGSLDQIIDWTMGLPAAPGKDAVSFEKTNASFVLDTDLADLTAAIKDSAAN
;
A
#
# COMPACT_ATOMS: atom_id res chain seq x y z
N MET A 1 -11.16 -52.46 42.91
CA MET A 1 -12.44 -53.21 43.02
C MET A 1 -13.58 -52.21 43.15
N ARG A 2 -14.74 -52.43 42.49
CA ARG A 2 -15.98 -51.71 42.80
C ARG A 2 -16.54 -52.18 44.16
N PRO A 3 -17.35 -51.38 44.86
CA PRO A 3 -18.80 -51.61 44.76
C PRO A 3 -19.68 -50.34 44.76
N THR A 4 -20.64 -50.31 43.84
CA THR A 4 -22.01 -49.76 44.02
C THR A 4 -22.84 -50.72 44.90
N PRO A 5 -24.06 -50.43 45.46
CA PRO A 5 -25.11 -49.57 44.86
C PRO A 5 -26.19 -48.93 45.79
N ARG A 6 -27.19 -48.26 45.14
CA ARG A 6 -28.63 -48.09 45.51
C ARG A 6 -29.01 -47.26 46.77
N ALA A 7 -30.23 -46.70 46.91
CA ALA A 7 -31.28 -46.11 46.04
C ALA A 7 -32.57 -45.84 46.90
N VAL A 8 -33.68 -45.39 46.28
CA VAL A 8 -35.10 -45.54 46.74
C VAL A 8 -35.60 -44.51 47.79
N PRO A 9 -36.89 -44.04 47.82
CA PRO A 9 -37.91 -43.83 46.76
C PRO A 9 -38.60 -42.43 46.79
N ALA A 10 -39.57 -42.25 45.88
CA ALA A 10 -40.58 -41.17 45.89
C ALA A 10 -41.78 -41.41 46.85
N PRO A 11 -42.64 -40.39 47.02
CA PRO A 11 -44.08 -40.54 46.71
C PRO A 11 -44.63 -39.31 45.95
N ALA A 12 -45.91 -39.14 45.62
CA ALA A 12 -46.97 -40.02 45.10
C ALA A 12 -48.13 -39.11 44.62
N ALA A 13 -49.03 -39.59 43.76
CA ALA A 13 -49.98 -38.74 43.04
C ALA A 13 -51.23 -38.28 43.83
N GLY A 14 -51.81 -37.13 43.42
CA GLY A 14 -53.16 -36.67 43.79
C GLY A 14 -53.89 -36.09 42.56
N PRO A 15 -55.21 -36.30 42.34
CA PRO A 15 -55.67 -36.57 40.97
C PRO A 15 -57.01 -35.92 40.52
N ARG A 16 -57.42 -36.28 39.30
CA ARG A 16 -58.80 -36.28 38.75
C ARG A 16 -59.47 -34.93 38.44
N ARG A 17 -59.84 -34.80 37.15
CA ARG A 17 -61.27 -34.82 36.78
C ARG A 17 -61.49 -35.40 35.38
N THR A 18 -62.63 -36.07 35.20
CA THR A 18 -62.94 -36.95 34.05
C THR A 18 -64.35 -36.69 33.50
N ALA A 19 -64.50 -36.65 32.17
CA ALA A 19 -65.73 -36.97 31.44
C ALA A 19 -65.33 -37.33 29.98
N ARG A 20 -65.53 -38.56 29.46
CA ARG A 20 -66.79 -39.12 28.89
C ARG A 20 -67.32 -38.27 27.73
N ARG A 21 -67.55 -38.71 26.48
CA ARG A 21 -67.80 -40.03 25.81
C ARG A 21 -67.13 -40.01 24.38
N ARG A 22 -67.15 -41.03 23.50
CA ARG A 22 -67.82 -42.36 23.47
C ARG A 22 -66.91 -43.53 23.00
N LEU A 23 -67.12 -44.09 21.80
CA LEU A 23 -66.63 -45.37 21.22
C LEU A 23 -66.49 -45.24 19.69
N GLY A 24 -65.62 -46.01 19.02
CA GLY A 24 -65.52 -45.92 17.54
C GLY A 24 -64.82 -46.96 16.62
N ARG A 25 -64.26 -48.09 17.09
CA ARG A 25 -63.68 -49.21 16.27
C ARG A 25 -62.25 -49.08 15.66
N LEU A 26 -61.42 -50.06 16.08
CA LEU A 26 -60.43 -50.86 15.31
C LEU A 26 -59.06 -50.27 14.91
N VAL A 27 -58.08 -51.19 14.84
CA VAL A 27 -56.60 -51.04 14.92
C VAL A 27 -55.98 -51.83 13.75
N PRO A 28 -54.95 -51.33 13.04
CA PRO A 28 -53.54 -51.73 13.31
C PRO A 28 -52.54 -50.55 13.40
N PRO A 29 -51.30 -50.79 13.88
CA PRO A 29 -50.37 -49.72 14.29
C PRO A 29 -49.25 -49.41 13.29
N VAL A 30 -48.86 -48.14 13.19
CA VAL A 30 -47.48 -47.74 12.90
C VAL A 30 -47.13 -46.56 13.81
N ALA A 31 -46.03 -46.68 14.55
CA ALA A 31 -45.52 -45.60 15.39
C ALA A 31 -44.48 -44.77 14.63
N ALA A 32 -44.69 -43.45 14.58
CA ALA A 32 -43.63 -42.42 14.58
C ALA A 32 -44.28 -41.04 14.45
N LEU A 33 -44.21 -40.20 15.50
CA LEU A 33 -44.58 -38.80 15.39
C LEU A 33 -43.58 -37.93 16.16
N ALA A 34 -42.88 -37.09 15.40
CA ALA A 34 -42.15 -35.88 15.80
C ALA A 34 -41.16 -35.96 16.98
N CYS A 35 -39.87 -35.96 16.64
CA CYS A 35 -38.88 -35.13 17.35
C CYS A 35 -38.37 -34.04 16.39
N ALA A 36 -38.31 -32.81 16.89
CA ALA A 36 -38.14 -31.57 16.15
C ALA A 36 -36.99 -31.54 15.13
N ALA A 37 -37.31 -31.13 13.89
CA ALA A 37 -36.33 -30.55 12.98
C ALA A 37 -36.00 -29.12 13.44
N LEU A 38 -34.96 -28.98 14.24
CA LEU A 38 -34.31 -27.69 14.45
C LEU A 38 -33.62 -27.29 13.14
N LEU A 39 -34.31 -26.48 12.33
CA LEU A 39 -33.70 -25.76 11.22
C LEU A 39 -32.75 -24.71 11.79
N GLY A 40 -31.55 -25.15 12.15
CA GLY A 40 -30.43 -24.27 12.46
C GLY A 40 -30.10 -23.47 11.21
N SER A 41 -30.39 -22.17 11.25
CA SER A 41 -29.99 -21.23 10.22
C SER A 41 -28.47 -21.11 10.20
N THR A 42 -27.83 -21.95 9.40
CA THR A 42 -26.42 -21.75 8.99
C THR A 42 -26.37 -20.50 8.14
N ALA A 43 -26.22 -19.34 8.79
CA ALA A 43 -25.71 -18.16 8.12
C ALA A 43 -24.39 -18.57 7.45
N PRO A 44 -24.18 -18.32 6.15
CA PRO A 44 -22.90 -18.61 5.54
C PRO A 44 -21.85 -17.79 6.27
N ALA A 45 -20.90 -18.47 6.90
CA ALA A 45 -19.69 -17.80 7.35
C ALA A 45 -19.05 -17.22 6.09
N SER A 46 -19.05 -15.89 5.99
CA SER A 46 -18.35 -15.21 4.90
C SER A 46 -16.87 -15.56 5.05
N ALA A 47 -16.38 -16.45 4.19
CA ALA A 47 -14.98 -16.80 4.16
C ALA A 47 -14.21 -15.50 3.90
N ALA A 48 -13.40 -15.08 4.88
CA ALA A 48 -12.44 -14.03 4.64
C ALA A 48 -11.52 -14.51 3.51
N THR A 49 -11.46 -13.76 2.42
CA THR A 49 -10.55 -14.08 1.31
C THR A 49 -9.15 -14.17 1.88
N ALA A 50 -8.50 -15.32 1.71
CA ALA A 50 -7.12 -15.49 2.16
C ALA A 50 -6.22 -14.46 1.46
N ALA A 51 -5.19 -13.97 2.17
CA ALA A 51 -4.24 -13.06 1.57
C ALA A 51 -3.41 -13.80 0.50
N PRO A 52 -3.06 -13.16 -0.63
CA PRO A 52 -2.25 -13.81 -1.67
C PRO A 52 -0.92 -14.35 -1.12
N GLY A 53 -0.60 -15.59 -1.50
CA GLY A 53 0.63 -16.28 -1.14
C GLY A 53 1.83 -15.78 -1.94
N ALA A 54 2.92 -16.55 -1.94
CA ALA A 54 4.02 -16.33 -2.89
C ALA A 54 3.59 -16.82 -4.29
N PRO A 55 3.99 -16.15 -5.39
CA PRO A 55 4.88 -14.98 -5.45
C PRO A 55 4.19 -13.62 -5.21
N TYR A 56 2.85 -13.55 -5.13
CA TYR A 56 2.06 -12.31 -5.09
C TYR A 56 1.91 -11.66 -3.69
N THR A 57 2.85 -11.91 -2.78
CA THR A 57 2.69 -11.58 -1.35
C THR A 57 2.49 -10.06 -1.16
N GLY A 58 1.39 -9.70 -0.49
CA GLY A 58 1.03 -8.32 -0.21
C GLY A 58 0.22 -7.61 -1.32
N MET A 59 -0.04 -8.27 -2.46
CA MET A 59 -0.81 -7.72 -3.59
C MET A 59 -2.35 -7.77 -3.40
N GLY A 60 -2.83 -8.16 -2.21
CA GLY A 60 -4.27 -8.30 -1.92
C GLY A 60 -5.10 -7.01 -2.01
N ASN A 61 -4.44 -5.84 -2.13
CA ASN A 61 -5.09 -4.54 -2.39
C ASN A 61 -5.05 -4.13 -3.88
N CYS A 62 -4.66 -5.02 -4.79
CA CYS A 62 -4.62 -4.71 -6.22
C CYS A 62 -6.04 -4.42 -6.77
N PRO A 63 -6.23 -3.33 -7.52
CA PRO A 63 -7.54 -2.84 -7.95
C PRO A 63 -8.10 -3.60 -9.16
N LEU A 64 -8.09 -4.93 -9.12
CA LEU A 64 -8.45 -5.83 -10.23
C LEU A 64 -9.87 -5.62 -10.79
N THR A 65 -10.76 -4.98 -10.01
CA THR A 65 -12.14 -4.65 -10.41
C THR A 65 -12.34 -3.18 -10.80
N ALA A 66 -11.28 -2.37 -10.83
CA ALA A 66 -11.38 -0.96 -11.19
C ALA A 66 -11.64 -0.80 -12.70
N PRO A 67 -12.52 0.14 -13.13
CA PRO A 67 -12.88 0.31 -14.55
C PRO A 67 -11.70 0.49 -15.51
N ALA A 68 -10.62 1.13 -15.04
CA ALA A 68 -9.40 1.33 -15.81
C ALA A 68 -8.62 0.04 -16.08
N MET A 69 -8.63 -0.92 -15.14
CA MET A 69 -7.99 -2.23 -15.32
C MET A 69 -8.80 -3.09 -16.30
N THR A 70 -10.13 -3.03 -16.24
CA THR A 70 -11.07 -3.82 -17.06
C THR A 70 -11.22 -3.35 -18.52
N ASN A 71 -10.41 -2.40 -18.98
CA ASN A 71 -10.48 -1.89 -20.34
C ASN A 71 -9.89 -2.92 -21.34
N PRO A 72 -10.64 -3.38 -22.37
CA PRO A 72 -10.14 -4.35 -23.34
C PRO A 72 -9.03 -3.84 -24.27
N GLU A 73 -8.75 -2.53 -24.29
CA GLU A 73 -7.59 -1.96 -25.01
C GLU A 73 -6.27 -2.08 -24.21
N ASN A 74 -6.33 -2.55 -22.96
CA ASN A 74 -5.15 -2.85 -22.15
C ASN A 74 -4.42 -4.08 -22.73
N LEU A 75 -3.16 -3.90 -23.11
CA LEU A 75 -2.30 -4.98 -23.60
C LEU A 75 -1.55 -5.68 -22.48
N GLN A 76 -1.33 -4.97 -21.37
CA GLN A 76 -0.79 -5.51 -20.12
C GLN A 76 -1.48 -4.87 -18.91
N VAL A 77 -1.65 -5.66 -17.86
CA VAL A 77 -2.17 -5.25 -16.55
C VAL A 77 -1.27 -5.83 -15.44
N GLY A 78 -1.27 -5.19 -14.28
CA GLY A 78 -0.39 -5.61 -13.19
C GLY A 78 -0.66 -4.96 -11.85
N CYS A 79 0.11 -5.42 -10.86
CA CYS A 79 0.06 -4.95 -9.48
C CYS A 79 1.50 -4.75 -8.99
N LEU A 80 1.79 -3.63 -8.32
CA LEU A 80 3.07 -3.38 -7.65
C LEU A 80 2.87 -3.33 -6.14
N VAL A 81 3.81 -3.93 -5.41
CA VAL A 81 4.06 -3.69 -4.00
C VAL A 81 5.55 -3.41 -3.82
N SER A 82 5.89 -2.27 -3.22
CA SER A 82 7.26 -1.92 -2.86
C SER A 82 7.33 -1.50 -1.39
N VAL A 83 8.40 -1.92 -0.72
CA VAL A 83 8.70 -1.61 0.67
C VAL A 83 10.14 -1.12 0.77
N THR A 84 10.31 0.18 1.01
CA THR A 84 11.62 0.79 1.31
C THR A 84 11.85 0.77 2.81
N ASN A 85 12.93 0.12 3.25
CA ASN A 85 13.20 -0.09 4.67
C ASN A 85 14.18 0.93 5.29
N ALA A 86 14.90 1.69 4.48
CA ALA A 86 15.83 2.71 4.92
C ALA A 86 15.92 3.86 3.89
N GLY A 87 16.55 4.96 4.27
CA GLY A 87 16.86 6.02 3.33
C GLY A 87 17.17 7.34 4.00
N LYS A 88 17.35 8.37 3.18
CA LYS A 88 17.64 9.73 3.61
C LYS A 88 16.89 10.72 2.75
N PHE A 89 16.35 11.75 3.37
CA PHE A 89 15.78 12.91 2.69
C PHE A 89 16.58 14.15 3.12
N THR A 90 17.13 14.89 2.15
CA THR A 90 17.97 16.07 2.39
C THR A 90 17.24 17.30 1.88
N LEU A 91 17.01 18.26 2.78
CA LEU A 91 16.45 19.58 2.50
C LEU A 91 17.43 20.67 2.92
N GLY A 92 18.10 21.28 1.95
CA GLY A 92 19.20 22.22 2.17
C GLY A 92 20.31 21.60 3.04
N SER A 93 20.46 22.08 4.27
CA SER A 93 21.41 21.55 5.26
C SER A 93 20.83 20.46 6.17
N THR A 94 19.52 20.21 6.10
CA THR A 94 18.80 19.27 6.96
C THR A 94 18.82 17.88 6.33
N VAL A 95 19.46 16.90 6.99
CA VAL A 95 19.43 15.49 6.58
C VAL A 95 18.52 14.72 7.53
N VAL A 96 17.45 14.16 6.99
CA VAL A 96 16.45 13.34 7.69
C VAL A 96 16.63 11.88 7.29
N PRO A 97 17.33 11.05 8.09
CA PRO A 97 17.34 9.62 7.87
C PRO A 97 15.99 9.01 8.25
N PHE A 98 15.55 8.00 7.50
CA PHE A 98 14.41 7.15 7.88
C PHE A 98 14.83 5.68 7.87
N ASN A 99 14.29 4.92 8.81
CA ASN A 99 14.58 3.50 9.06
C ASN A 99 13.32 2.67 9.31
N SER A 100 12.16 3.29 9.08
CA SER A 100 10.83 2.72 9.30
C SER A 100 10.16 2.56 7.94
N PRO A 101 9.50 1.41 7.64
CA PRO A 101 9.14 1.08 6.27
C PRO A 101 8.18 2.09 5.61
N ILE A 102 8.53 2.52 4.40
CA ILE A 102 7.61 3.20 3.48
C ILE A 102 7.05 2.13 2.53
N LYS A 103 5.72 1.96 2.50
CA LYS A 103 5.04 1.06 1.55
C LYS A 103 4.47 1.87 0.40
N LEU A 104 4.69 1.42 -0.83
CA LEU A 104 4.02 1.87 -2.05
C LEU A 104 3.27 0.67 -2.65
N GLN A 105 2.01 0.85 -3.04
CA GLN A 105 1.21 -0.21 -3.67
C GLN A 105 0.15 0.36 -4.60
N PHE A 106 -0.03 -0.26 -5.77
CA PHE A 106 -1.04 0.14 -6.74
C PHE A 106 -1.24 -0.94 -7.81
N GLY A 107 -2.34 -0.85 -8.56
CA GLY A 107 -2.46 -1.51 -9.85
C GLY A 107 -1.88 -0.65 -10.96
N PHE A 108 -1.64 -1.24 -12.12
CA PHE A 108 -1.22 -0.49 -13.31
C PHE A 108 -1.65 -1.22 -14.59
N TYR A 109 -1.71 -0.48 -15.69
CA TYR A 109 -1.98 -1.02 -17.02
C TYR A 109 -1.17 -0.28 -18.09
N TRP A 110 -0.97 -0.95 -19.23
CA TRP A 110 -0.41 -0.37 -20.45
C TRP A 110 -1.35 -0.71 -21.59
N ASP A 111 -2.01 0.33 -22.13
CA ASP A 111 -2.90 0.23 -23.28
C ASP A 111 -2.15 0.47 -24.58
N LYS A 112 -2.79 0.14 -25.71
CA LYS A 112 -2.21 0.26 -27.05
C LYS A 112 -1.77 1.69 -27.45
N SER A 113 -2.24 2.74 -26.78
CA SER A 113 -1.82 4.12 -27.00
C SER A 113 -0.78 4.64 -26.00
N ALA A 114 -0.47 3.86 -24.96
CA ALA A 114 0.49 4.23 -23.95
C ALA A 114 1.94 4.23 -24.51
N PRO A 115 2.80 5.15 -24.02
CA PRO A 115 4.14 5.29 -24.57
C PRO A 115 5.08 4.13 -24.18
N GLU A 116 6.08 3.93 -25.03
CA GLU A 116 7.31 3.21 -24.69
C GLU A 116 8.45 4.22 -24.47
N VAL A 117 9.41 3.85 -23.63
CA VAL A 117 10.65 4.59 -23.40
C VAL A 117 11.80 3.79 -24.01
N SER A 118 12.61 4.42 -24.85
CA SER A 118 13.87 3.84 -25.35
C SER A 118 15.04 4.30 -24.49
N PHE A 119 15.94 3.38 -24.16
CA PHE A 119 17.10 3.64 -23.32
C PHE A 119 18.42 3.71 -24.12
N PRO A 120 19.50 4.30 -23.56
CA PRO A 120 20.79 4.42 -24.23
C PRO A 120 21.45 3.10 -24.65
N ASP A 121 21.11 1.98 -24.01
CA ASP A 121 21.58 0.64 -24.37
C ASP A 121 20.88 0.05 -25.62
N GLY A 122 19.78 0.69 -26.08
CA GLY A 122 18.96 0.26 -27.20
C GLY A 122 17.75 -0.59 -26.82
N SER A 123 17.53 -0.88 -25.53
CA SER A 123 16.33 -1.55 -25.04
C SER A 123 15.14 -0.59 -24.94
N THR A 124 13.92 -1.13 -24.81
CA THR A 124 12.70 -0.35 -24.57
C THR A 124 11.89 -0.89 -23.39
N ALA A 125 11.14 -0.01 -22.74
CA ALA A 125 10.21 -0.35 -21.68
C ALA A 125 8.87 0.34 -21.82
N ASN A 126 7.81 -0.40 -21.51
CA ASN A 126 6.44 0.13 -21.41
C ASN A 126 6.33 1.12 -20.26
N GLN A 127 5.70 2.27 -20.51
CA GLN A 127 5.37 3.26 -19.50
C GLN A 127 3.88 3.17 -19.16
N TYR A 128 3.60 2.60 -17.99
CA TYR A 128 2.29 2.22 -17.52
C TYR A 128 1.55 3.39 -16.84
N THR A 129 0.23 3.34 -16.91
CA THR A 129 -0.67 4.20 -16.13
C THR A 129 -1.00 3.53 -14.79
N VAL A 130 -0.88 4.29 -13.70
CA VAL A 130 -1.12 3.80 -12.33
C VAL A 130 -2.60 3.91 -11.95
N VAL A 131 -3.11 2.87 -11.28
CA VAL A 131 -4.47 2.77 -10.74
C VAL A 131 -4.39 2.65 -9.20
N PRO A 132 -5.03 3.54 -8.42
CA PRO A 132 -5.01 3.46 -6.96
C PRO A 132 -5.50 2.12 -6.42
N PRO A 133 -4.90 1.60 -5.33
CA PRO A 133 -5.29 0.33 -4.72
C PRO A 133 -6.68 0.38 -4.08
N ILE A 134 -7.28 -0.79 -3.86
CA ILE A 134 -8.56 -0.95 -3.17
C ILE A 134 -8.37 -1.25 -1.68
N GLY A 135 -9.11 -0.55 -0.82
CA GLY A 135 -9.14 -0.83 0.62
C GLY A 135 -7.86 -0.51 1.41
N ALA A 136 -6.90 0.18 0.81
CA ALA A 136 -5.65 0.61 1.45
C ALA A 136 -5.13 1.91 0.80
N PRO A 137 -4.25 2.69 1.46
CA PRO A 137 -3.59 3.83 0.82
C PRO A 137 -2.59 3.39 -0.25
N LEU A 138 -2.39 4.23 -1.27
CA LEU A 138 -1.36 4.04 -2.31
C LEU A 138 0.06 4.11 -1.73
N MET A 139 0.28 5.01 -0.77
CA MET A 139 1.54 5.17 -0.05
C MET A 139 1.27 5.25 1.45
N THR A 140 2.05 4.51 2.24
CA THR A 140 2.12 4.64 3.70
C THR A 140 3.55 5.02 4.07
N ALA A 141 3.72 6.18 4.70
CA ALA A 141 4.98 6.63 5.27
C ALA A 141 4.77 6.99 6.76
N PRO A 142 5.65 6.54 7.68
CA PRO A 142 5.58 6.93 9.08
C PRO A 142 6.03 8.38 9.27
N MET A 143 5.51 9.04 10.31
CA MET A 143 6.05 10.32 10.76
C MET A 143 7.48 10.15 11.28
N VAL A 144 8.38 11.06 10.90
CA VAL A 144 9.76 11.11 11.37
C VAL A 144 10.00 12.42 12.13
N GLN A 145 10.70 12.35 13.27
CA GLN A 145 11.12 13.57 13.97
C GLN A 145 12.27 14.22 13.18
N ILE A 146 12.14 15.51 12.90
CA ILE A 146 13.15 16.31 12.21
C ILE A 146 13.69 17.42 13.11
N THR A 147 14.92 17.83 12.85
CA THR A 147 15.53 19.01 13.47
C THR A 147 15.63 20.09 12.41
N ILE A 148 14.87 21.18 12.55
CA ILE A 148 14.99 22.35 11.67
C ILE A 148 16.15 23.24 12.19
N PRO A 149 17.24 23.45 11.43
CA PRO A 149 18.39 24.22 11.88
C PRO A 149 18.02 25.66 12.24
N GLY A 150 18.49 26.14 13.39
CA GLY A 150 18.30 27.55 13.80
C GLY A 150 16.88 27.98 14.16
N ILE A 151 15.85 27.11 14.04
CA ILE A 151 14.45 27.44 14.37
C ILE A 151 14.28 27.97 15.80
N GLN A 152 15.11 27.48 16.72
CA GLN A 152 15.21 27.88 18.13
C GLN A 152 15.43 29.39 18.32
N ASN A 153 16.13 30.03 17.38
CA ASN A 153 16.48 31.45 17.44
C ASN A 153 15.28 32.36 17.10
N PHE A 154 14.29 31.83 16.38
CA PHE A 154 13.08 32.55 15.99
C PHE A 154 11.88 32.17 16.86
N LEU A 155 11.80 30.90 17.29
CA LEU A 155 10.68 30.32 18.02
C LEU A 155 11.20 29.57 19.26
N PRO A 156 11.43 30.29 20.38
CA PRO A 156 11.87 29.69 21.63
C PRO A 156 10.88 28.63 22.12
N GLY A 157 11.38 27.42 22.40
CA GLY A 157 10.57 26.31 22.93
C GLY A 157 10.16 25.24 21.91
N ILE A 158 10.59 25.31 20.64
CA ILE A 158 10.41 24.20 19.69
C ILE A 158 11.35 23.04 20.04
N THR A 159 10.84 22.05 20.76
CA THR A 159 11.59 20.86 21.16
C THR A 159 11.57 19.73 20.13
N SER A 160 10.47 19.60 19.38
CA SER A 160 10.29 18.57 18.34
C SER A 160 9.44 19.10 17.18
N VAL A 161 9.87 18.83 15.95
CA VAL A 161 9.04 18.91 14.74
C VAL A 161 8.94 17.51 14.17
N PHE A 162 7.75 17.09 13.73
CA PHE A 162 7.59 15.83 12.99
C PHE A 162 7.23 16.15 11.54
N ALA A 163 7.85 15.44 10.59
CA ALA A 163 7.49 15.50 9.18
C ALA A 163 6.72 14.23 8.80
N GLN A 164 5.63 14.39 8.06
CA GLN A 164 4.94 13.30 7.36
C GLN A 164 5.03 13.54 5.86
N VAL A 165 5.40 12.49 5.11
CA VAL A 165 5.31 12.51 3.65
C VAL A 165 3.87 12.19 3.25
N GLU A 166 3.23 13.12 2.54
CA GLU A 166 1.90 12.95 1.96
C GLU A 166 1.99 12.95 0.43
N LEU A 167 1.11 12.20 -0.24
CA LEU A 167 0.94 12.32 -1.69
C LEU A 167 0.31 13.68 -2.02
N ALA A 168 0.87 14.35 -3.02
CA ALA A 168 0.39 15.62 -3.56
C ALA A 168 -0.20 15.48 -4.98
N GLY A 169 -0.39 14.23 -5.44
CA GLY A 169 -0.94 13.91 -6.76
C GLY A 169 -0.83 12.41 -7.07
N PRO A 170 -1.23 11.98 -8.27
CA PRO A 170 -1.07 10.61 -8.73
C PRO A 170 0.40 10.26 -9.02
N VAL A 171 0.78 9.00 -8.83
CA VAL A 171 2.02 8.46 -9.40
C VAL A 171 1.87 8.41 -10.92
N THR A 172 2.89 8.87 -11.65
CA THR A 172 2.87 8.92 -13.12
C THR A 172 4.17 8.39 -13.70
N LYS A 173 4.17 8.13 -15.01
CA LYS A 173 5.34 7.63 -15.77
C LYS A 173 5.97 6.36 -15.17
N PHE A 174 5.14 5.47 -14.64
CA PHE A 174 5.63 4.23 -14.03
C PHE A 174 6.25 3.35 -15.11
N THR A 175 7.56 3.15 -15.03
CA THR A 175 8.39 2.47 -16.04
C THR A 175 9.28 1.47 -15.30
N PRO A 176 8.73 0.35 -14.78
CA PRO A 176 9.44 -0.55 -13.87
C PRO A 176 10.64 -1.25 -14.50
N LEU A 177 10.67 -1.37 -15.82
CA LEU A 177 11.80 -1.95 -16.56
C LEU A 177 12.87 -0.90 -16.92
N ALA A 178 12.80 0.32 -16.35
CA ALA A 178 13.88 1.32 -16.39
C ALA A 178 14.99 1.05 -15.35
N THR A 179 14.98 -0.12 -14.71
CA THR A 179 15.86 -0.42 -13.58
C THR A 179 17.31 -0.64 -14.04
N GLY A 180 18.23 0.15 -13.47
CA GLY A 180 19.63 0.26 -13.89
C GLY A 180 19.91 1.41 -14.88
N GLU A 181 18.90 1.86 -15.62
CA GLU A 181 19.03 2.91 -16.63
C GLU A 181 18.98 4.33 -16.02
N PRO A 182 19.55 5.36 -16.68
CA PRO A 182 19.50 6.76 -16.24
C PRO A 182 18.11 7.38 -16.49
N TYR A 183 17.04 6.68 -16.10
CA TYR A 183 15.65 7.05 -16.27
C TYR A 183 14.85 6.80 -14.96
N PRO A 184 13.89 7.66 -14.59
CA PRO A 184 13.07 7.45 -13.39
C PRO A 184 12.13 6.25 -13.53
N VAL A 185 12.12 5.34 -12.55
CA VAL A 185 11.16 4.21 -12.53
C VAL A 185 9.73 4.67 -12.28
N PHE A 186 9.52 5.85 -11.69
CA PHE A 186 8.24 6.56 -11.62
C PHE A 186 8.45 8.05 -11.31
N GLN A 187 7.37 8.83 -11.40
CA GLN A 187 7.27 10.18 -10.85
C GLN A 187 6.26 10.22 -9.70
N LEU A 188 6.71 10.69 -8.53
CA LEU A 188 5.97 10.69 -7.27
C LEU A 188 5.86 12.13 -6.74
N PRO A 189 4.72 12.82 -6.96
CA PRO A 189 4.46 14.12 -6.36
C PRO A 189 4.14 13.97 -4.88
N ILE A 190 4.97 14.57 -4.01
CA ILE A 190 4.75 14.60 -2.56
C ILE A 190 4.67 16.03 -2.02
N LYS A 191 4.13 16.16 -0.82
CA LYS A 191 4.27 17.32 0.08
C LYS A 191 4.67 16.84 1.47
N LEU A 192 5.29 17.70 2.26
CA LEU A 192 5.73 17.35 3.62
C LEU A 192 4.90 18.13 4.64
N HIS A 193 4.09 17.44 5.43
CA HIS A 193 3.35 18.05 6.53
C HIS A 193 4.26 18.18 7.76
N LEU A 194 4.45 19.41 8.26
CA LEU A 194 5.28 19.69 9.43
C LEU A 194 4.41 19.91 10.67
N TYR A 195 4.43 18.94 11.59
CA TYR A 195 3.69 18.99 12.84
C TYR A 195 4.53 19.60 13.97
N ASN A 196 4.06 20.74 14.47
CA ASN A 196 4.44 21.32 15.76
C ASN A 196 3.27 22.17 16.29
N ALA A 197 3.16 22.31 17.62
CA ALA A 197 2.09 23.10 18.25
C ALA A 197 2.04 24.57 17.80
N LEU A 198 3.18 25.17 17.43
CA LEU A 198 3.27 26.54 16.91
C LEU A 198 3.00 26.63 15.40
N PHE A 199 3.14 25.52 14.67
CA PHE A 199 2.98 25.49 13.21
C PHE A 199 1.52 25.30 12.77
N GLY A 200 0.66 24.76 13.64
CA GLY A 200 -0.73 24.46 13.30
C GLY A 200 -0.88 23.23 12.41
N SER A 201 -2.11 22.96 11.96
CA SER A 201 -2.52 21.75 11.21
C SER A 201 -2.39 21.86 9.69
N HIS A 202 -1.78 22.94 9.19
CA HIS A 202 -1.70 23.24 7.76
C HIS A 202 -0.31 23.71 7.33
N CYS A 203 0.72 23.46 8.14
CA CYS A 203 2.10 23.77 7.78
C CYS A 203 2.65 22.68 6.86
N TYR A 204 2.82 23.01 5.59
CA TYR A 204 3.40 22.12 4.60
C TYR A 204 4.65 22.72 3.97
N VAL A 205 5.56 21.87 3.50
CA VAL A 205 6.52 22.19 2.45
C VAL A 205 6.00 21.59 1.14
N GLY A 206 5.72 22.44 0.16
CA GLY A 206 4.97 22.08 -1.04
C GLY A 206 3.46 21.89 -0.80
N SER A 207 2.73 21.77 -1.91
CA SER A 207 1.27 21.65 -1.94
C SER A 207 0.81 20.79 -3.12
N ASP A 208 -0.49 20.51 -3.21
CA ASP A 208 -1.06 19.75 -4.34
C ASP A 208 -0.96 20.50 -5.68
N ALA A 209 -0.82 21.83 -5.65
CA ALA A 209 -0.61 22.67 -6.83
C ALA A 209 0.89 22.89 -7.17
N ALA A 210 1.77 22.74 -6.18
CA ALA A 210 3.21 22.85 -6.32
C ALA A 210 3.87 21.76 -5.45
N PRO A 211 3.97 20.51 -5.95
CA PRO A 211 4.53 19.39 -5.20
C PRO A 211 6.06 19.33 -5.32
N LEU A 212 6.70 18.61 -4.39
CA LEU A 212 8.03 18.06 -4.61
C LEU A 212 7.85 16.87 -5.55
N LEU A 213 8.20 17.04 -6.83
CA LEU A 213 8.06 15.99 -7.83
C LEU A 213 9.31 15.11 -7.87
N LEU A 214 9.33 14.06 -7.05
CA LEU A 214 10.41 13.08 -7.03
C LEU A 214 10.39 12.23 -8.30
N LYS A 215 11.58 11.91 -8.80
CA LYS A 215 11.84 11.12 -10.01
C LYS A 215 12.91 10.06 -9.73
N PRO A 216 12.70 9.16 -8.74
CA PRO A 216 13.70 8.19 -8.31
C PRO A 216 14.12 7.25 -9.45
N THR A 217 15.42 7.01 -9.56
CA THR A 217 16.04 6.06 -10.50
C THR A 217 17.01 5.14 -9.75
N THR A 218 17.19 3.92 -10.25
CA THR A 218 18.26 2.99 -9.83
C THR A 218 19.54 3.15 -10.65
N GLY A 219 19.53 3.96 -11.72
CA GLY A 219 20.71 4.36 -12.49
C GLY A 219 21.36 5.64 -11.96
N ILE A 220 21.91 6.46 -12.86
CA ILE A 220 22.59 7.72 -12.54
C ILE A 220 21.69 8.94 -12.77
N THR A 221 21.68 9.89 -11.83
CA THR A 221 20.92 11.16 -11.95
C THR A 221 21.68 12.21 -12.76
N ALA A 222 20.95 13.20 -13.29
CA ALA A 222 21.53 14.33 -14.03
C ALA A 222 21.05 15.69 -13.47
N PRO A 223 21.46 16.07 -12.26
CA PRO A 223 21.08 17.36 -11.67
C PRO A 223 21.81 18.53 -12.35
N PRO A 224 21.25 19.76 -12.31
CA PRO A 224 21.96 20.94 -12.77
C PRO A 224 23.24 21.22 -11.96
N ALA A 225 24.28 21.73 -12.64
CA ALA A 225 25.50 22.20 -11.98
C ALA A 225 25.17 23.29 -10.94
N PRO A 226 25.87 23.33 -9.78
CA PRO A 226 27.10 22.61 -9.45
C PRO A 226 26.88 21.26 -8.72
N ALA A 227 25.66 20.72 -8.70
CA ALA A 227 25.39 19.46 -8.01
C ALA A 227 26.02 18.27 -8.74
N SER A 228 26.57 17.32 -7.98
CA SER A 228 27.07 16.05 -8.54
C SER A 228 25.91 15.07 -8.76
N PRO A 229 25.98 14.25 -9.83
CA PRO A 229 25.14 13.06 -9.96
C PRO A 229 25.16 12.16 -8.72
N MET A 230 24.02 11.51 -8.47
CA MET A 230 23.90 10.36 -7.58
C MET A 230 23.75 9.09 -8.42
N THR A 231 24.17 7.95 -7.87
CA THR A 231 24.04 6.64 -8.50
C THR A 231 23.24 5.73 -7.57
N GLY A 232 22.18 5.14 -8.12
CA GLY A 232 21.38 4.12 -7.44
C GLY A 232 21.99 2.72 -7.58
N ASP A 233 21.19 1.73 -7.22
CA ASP A 233 21.51 0.32 -7.40
C ASP A 233 20.20 -0.44 -7.72
N PRO A 234 20.11 -1.21 -8.83
CA PRO A 234 18.96 -2.05 -9.11
C PRO A 234 18.75 -3.18 -8.07
N GLY A 235 19.77 -3.50 -7.27
CA GLY A 235 19.76 -4.64 -6.36
C GLY A 235 19.78 -5.97 -7.10
N THR A 236 19.24 -7.02 -6.47
CA THR A 236 19.08 -8.33 -7.11
C THR A 236 17.72 -8.44 -7.78
N LEU A 237 17.71 -8.73 -9.08
CA LEU A 237 16.49 -9.03 -9.83
C LEU A 237 16.11 -10.52 -9.71
N GLY A 238 14.84 -10.79 -9.48
CA GLY A 238 14.22 -12.11 -9.48
C GLY A 238 13.07 -12.19 -10.48
N TYR A 239 12.84 -13.38 -11.05
CA TYR A 239 11.81 -13.63 -12.04
C TYR A 239 11.11 -14.95 -11.68
N ASP A 240 9.84 -14.87 -11.30
CA ASP A 240 9.03 -16.01 -10.89
C ASP A 240 7.81 -16.13 -11.79
N MET A 241 7.66 -17.27 -12.45
CA MET A 241 6.43 -17.63 -13.15
C MET A 241 5.36 -18.05 -12.14
N ASP A 242 4.08 -17.91 -12.50
CA ASP A 242 2.99 -18.42 -11.68
C ASP A 242 3.12 -19.93 -11.38
N PRO A 243 3.02 -20.36 -10.10
CA PRO A 243 3.18 -21.77 -9.72
C PRO A 243 1.95 -22.65 -10.03
N ASN A 244 0.80 -22.07 -10.37
CA ASN A 244 -0.46 -22.77 -10.65
C ASN A 244 -0.73 -22.92 -12.17
N GLY A 245 0.09 -22.32 -13.03
CA GLY A 245 0.04 -22.43 -14.49
C GLY A 245 -0.62 -21.25 -15.22
N HIS A 246 -0.81 -20.11 -14.55
CA HIS A 246 -1.25 -18.87 -15.18
C HIS A 246 -0.13 -18.21 -16.02
N GLY A 247 -0.49 -17.26 -16.89
CA GLY A 247 0.42 -16.47 -17.72
C GLY A 247 1.20 -15.40 -16.95
N ALA A 248 0.77 -15.09 -15.73
CA ALA A 248 1.36 -14.07 -14.88
C ALA A 248 2.88 -14.27 -14.63
N LEU A 249 3.64 -13.21 -14.86
CA LEU A 249 5.07 -13.10 -14.56
C LEU A 249 5.26 -12.14 -13.38
N VAL A 250 5.89 -12.60 -12.32
CA VAL A 250 6.34 -11.74 -11.21
C VAL A 250 7.81 -11.39 -11.40
N ILE A 251 8.10 -10.09 -11.31
CA ILE A 251 9.45 -9.54 -11.31
C ILE A 251 9.67 -8.91 -9.94
N SER A 252 10.79 -9.25 -9.30
CA SER A 252 11.15 -8.72 -7.99
C SER A 252 12.50 -8.04 -7.99
N GLU A 253 12.63 -6.99 -7.19
CA GLU A 253 13.87 -6.26 -6.93
C GLU A 253 14.14 -6.38 -5.43
N THR A 254 15.28 -6.95 -5.04
CA THR A 254 15.66 -7.13 -3.63
C THR A 254 16.85 -6.25 -3.28
N GLY A 255 16.66 -5.38 -2.28
CA GLY A 255 17.72 -4.53 -1.74
C GLY A 255 18.05 -3.29 -2.57
N ALA A 256 17.23 -2.94 -3.57
CA ALA A 256 17.45 -1.82 -4.47
C ALA A 256 17.65 -0.47 -3.74
N ALA A 257 18.44 0.40 -4.34
CA ALA A 257 18.68 1.78 -3.90
C ALA A 257 18.24 2.75 -5.00
N LEU A 258 17.13 3.47 -4.76
CA LEU A 258 16.64 4.48 -5.70
C LEU A 258 17.10 5.87 -5.22
N VAL A 259 17.53 6.72 -6.16
CA VAL A 259 18.07 8.06 -5.87
C VAL A 259 17.40 9.14 -6.74
N ASP A 260 17.27 10.34 -6.20
CA ASP A 260 16.96 11.55 -6.96
C ASP A 260 17.56 12.79 -6.28
N ASN A 261 18.10 13.71 -7.07
CA ASN A 261 18.50 15.06 -6.67
C ASN A 261 18.18 16.11 -7.77
N THR A 262 17.23 15.77 -8.65
CA THR A 262 16.81 16.57 -9.82
C THR A 262 15.47 17.30 -9.61
N PHE A 263 14.86 17.14 -8.43
CA PHE A 263 13.62 17.81 -8.04
C PHE A 263 13.91 19.19 -7.42
N ALA A 264 12.97 20.12 -7.61
CA ALA A 264 12.93 21.38 -6.88
C ALA A 264 12.08 21.20 -5.62
N VAL A 265 12.35 22.00 -4.58
CA VAL A 265 11.53 22.03 -3.36
C VAL A 265 10.86 23.40 -3.27
N PRO A 266 9.51 23.45 -3.35
CA PRO A 266 8.74 24.67 -3.14
C PRO A 266 8.90 25.22 -1.71
N GLY A 267 8.46 26.46 -1.50
CA GLY A 267 8.44 27.06 -0.16
C GLY A 267 7.43 26.37 0.78
N ALA A 268 7.53 26.73 2.05
CA ALA A 268 6.57 26.40 3.06
C ALA A 268 5.27 27.22 2.89
N ASN A 269 4.14 26.65 3.30
CA ASN A 269 2.85 27.31 3.27
C ASN A 269 1.96 26.92 4.46
N GLY A 270 1.19 27.86 4.99
CA GLY A 270 0.17 27.60 6.02
C GLY A 270 0.72 27.32 7.42
N CYS A 271 1.99 27.63 7.66
CA CYS A 271 2.68 27.50 8.93
C CYS A 271 2.35 28.67 9.87
N GLY A 272 1.87 28.34 11.05
CA GLY A 272 1.42 29.30 12.06
C GLY A 272 0.08 29.96 11.71
N LEU A 273 -0.32 30.94 12.52
CA LEU A 273 -1.58 31.65 12.30
C LEU A 273 -1.52 32.42 10.96
N LEU A 274 -2.37 32.04 10.01
CA LEU A 274 -2.46 32.66 8.67
C LEU A 274 -1.13 32.67 7.88
N GLY A 275 -0.28 31.64 8.02
CA GLY A 275 1.01 31.55 7.30
C GLY A 275 2.12 32.44 7.87
N SER A 276 1.93 33.01 9.07
CA SER A 276 2.91 33.91 9.72
C SER A 276 4.29 33.31 9.99
N LEU A 277 4.47 31.99 9.87
CA LEU A 277 5.75 31.30 10.03
C LEU A 277 6.33 30.77 8.71
N ASP A 278 5.63 30.88 7.58
CA ASP A 278 6.06 30.34 6.27
C ASP A 278 7.49 30.78 5.94
N GLN A 279 7.75 32.10 6.00
CA GLN A 279 9.05 32.70 5.76
C GLN A 279 10.15 32.24 6.74
N ILE A 280 9.79 31.88 7.98
CA ILE A 280 10.74 31.39 8.98
C ILE A 280 11.13 29.94 8.68
N ILE A 281 10.17 29.09 8.27
CA ILE A 281 10.44 27.74 7.79
C ILE A 281 11.30 27.79 6.53
N ASP A 282 10.95 28.65 5.56
CA ASP A 282 11.74 28.87 4.35
C ASP A 282 13.19 29.23 4.65
N TRP A 283 13.43 30.25 5.50
CA TRP A 283 14.79 30.67 5.84
C TRP A 283 15.59 29.63 6.62
N THR A 284 14.94 28.85 7.50
CA THR A 284 15.63 27.86 8.33
C THR A 284 15.90 26.54 7.60
N MET A 285 15.08 26.20 6.60
CA MET A 285 15.24 25.01 5.75
C MET A 285 15.95 25.30 4.42
N GLY A 286 16.08 26.57 4.01
CA GLY A 286 16.74 27.00 2.78
C GLY A 286 15.84 26.94 1.54
N LEU A 287 14.54 27.20 1.71
CA LEU A 287 13.50 27.06 0.69
C LEU A 287 13.05 28.44 0.13
N PRO A 288 12.43 28.49 -1.07
CA PRO A 288 12.37 27.41 -2.06
C PRO A 288 13.76 27.08 -2.62
N ALA A 289 13.99 25.81 -2.91
CA ALA A 289 15.27 25.30 -3.35
C ALA A 289 15.22 24.76 -4.79
N ALA A 290 16.26 25.08 -5.55
CA ALA A 290 16.40 24.68 -6.95
C ALA A 290 16.90 23.23 -7.09
N PRO A 291 16.65 22.55 -8.23
CA PRO A 291 17.20 21.22 -8.49
C PRO A 291 18.71 21.13 -8.24
N GLY A 292 19.15 20.03 -7.63
CA GLY A 292 20.54 19.83 -7.19
C GLY A 292 20.88 20.40 -5.82
N LYS A 293 19.96 21.10 -5.13
CA LYS A 293 20.14 21.51 -3.73
C LYS A 293 19.70 20.44 -2.73
N ASP A 294 18.72 19.64 -3.12
CA ASP A 294 18.06 18.65 -2.28
C ASP A 294 18.25 17.25 -2.88
N ALA A 295 18.08 16.22 -2.05
CA ALA A 295 18.30 14.85 -2.46
C ALA A 295 17.42 13.87 -1.67
N VAL A 296 17.12 12.73 -2.28
CA VAL A 296 16.51 11.58 -1.61
C VAL A 296 17.23 10.30 -2.00
N SER A 297 17.45 9.41 -1.03
CA SER A 297 17.79 8.00 -1.25
C SER A 297 16.74 7.11 -0.59
N PHE A 298 16.24 6.12 -1.35
CA PHE A 298 15.36 5.05 -0.89
C PHE A 298 16.19 3.75 -0.89
N GLU A 299 16.73 3.39 0.27
CA GLU A 299 17.70 2.31 0.46
C GLU A 299 17.00 1.03 0.97
N LYS A 300 17.51 -0.14 0.58
CA LYS A 300 16.93 -1.45 0.96
C LYS A 300 15.45 -1.55 0.55
N THR A 301 15.18 -1.14 -0.68
CA THR A 301 13.87 -1.25 -1.31
C THR A 301 13.68 -2.67 -1.81
N ASN A 302 12.61 -3.31 -1.36
CA ASN A 302 12.16 -4.59 -1.90
C ASN A 302 10.88 -4.32 -2.69
N ALA A 303 10.94 -4.43 -4.01
CA ALA A 303 9.80 -4.30 -4.90
C ALA A 303 9.42 -5.68 -5.47
N SER A 304 8.13 -5.88 -5.68
CA SER A 304 7.59 -6.99 -6.48
C SER A 304 6.45 -6.43 -7.32
N PHE A 305 6.48 -6.73 -8.61
CA PHE A 305 5.41 -6.39 -9.52
C PHE A 305 5.07 -7.57 -10.42
N VAL A 306 3.78 -7.82 -10.57
CA VAL A 306 3.23 -8.84 -11.46
C VAL A 306 2.76 -8.19 -12.76
N LEU A 307 3.01 -8.86 -13.88
CA LEU A 307 2.54 -8.52 -15.22
C LEU A 307 1.69 -9.67 -15.76
N ASP A 308 0.59 -9.35 -16.43
CA ASP A 308 -0.15 -10.29 -17.27
C ASP A 308 -0.70 -9.55 -18.51
N THR A 309 -0.99 -10.29 -19.58
CA THR A 309 -1.73 -9.80 -20.75
C THR A 309 -3.25 -9.92 -20.59
N ASP A 310 -3.74 -10.72 -19.64
CA ASP A 310 -5.18 -10.90 -19.36
C ASP A 310 -5.52 -10.63 -17.89
N LEU A 311 -6.54 -9.80 -17.65
CA LEU A 311 -6.96 -9.43 -16.29
C LEU A 311 -7.68 -10.56 -15.56
N ALA A 312 -8.41 -11.43 -16.25
CA ALA A 312 -9.09 -12.54 -15.62
C ALA A 312 -8.08 -13.61 -15.19
N ASP A 313 -7.03 -13.86 -15.99
CA ASP A 313 -5.94 -14.76 -15.63
C ASP A 313 -5.12 -14.20 -14.46
N LEU A 314 -4.72 -12.92 -14.48
CA LEU A 314 -4.09 -12.25 -13.34
C LEU A 314 -4.93 -12.33 -12.05
N THR A 315 -6.25 -12.16 -12.18
CA THR A 315 -7.19 -12.25 -11.06
C THR A 315 -7.26 -13.67 -10.51
N ALA A 316 -7.21 -14.69 -11.38
CA ALA A 316 -7.15 -16.09 -10.98
C ALA A 316 -5.81 -16.41 -10.29
N ALA A 317 -4.68 -16.02 -10.88
CA ALA A 317 -3.33 -16.22 -10.34
C ALA A 317 -3.17 -15.70 -8.90
N ILE A 318 -3.52 -14.42 -8.68
CA ILE A 318 -3.45 -13.80 -7.36
C ILE A 318 -4.38 -14.51 -6.36
N LYS A 319 -5.59 -14.90 -6.79
CA LYS A 319 -6.57 -15.58 -5.92
C LYS A 319 -6.15 -17.00 -5.56
N ASP A 320 -5.69 -17.78 -6.53
CA ASP A 320 -5.41 -19.20 -6.35
C ASP A 320 -4.05 -19.42 -5.65
N SER A 321 -3.16 -18.42 -5.67
CA SER A 321 -1.99 -18.35 -4.77
C SER A 321 -2.35 -18.31 -3.27
N ALA A 322 -3.56 -17.86 -2.92
CA ALA A 322 -4.02 -17.78 -1.53
C ALA A 322 -4.59 -19.13 -1.02
N ALA A 323 -4.65 -20.15 -1.88
CA ALA A 323 -5.14 -21.49 -1.56
C ALA A 323 -4.02 -22.51 -1.24
N ASN A 324 -2.75 -22.10 -1.36
CA ASN A 324 -1.55 -22.93 -1.20
C ASN A 324 -0.80 -22.64 0.11
#